data_AF-A0A971P557-F1
#
_entry.id   AF-A0A971P557-F1
#
_cell.length_a   1.000
_cell.length_b   1.000
_cell.length_c   1.000
_cell.angle_alpha   90.00
_cell.angle_beta   90.00
_cell.angle_gamma   90.00
#
_symmetry.space_group_name_H-M   'P 1'
#
loop_
_entity.id
_entity.type
_entity.pdbx_description
1 polymer ?
#
loop_
_entity_poly.entity_id
_entity_poly.type
_entity_poly.pdbx_seq_one_letter_code
_entity_poly.pdbx_strand_id
1 'polypeptide(L)' 'MPINVILMLVAGTLFFISTAAHIYAKVRLRPRDDSDLDEYYHEFEDHHPGLARYNVWCRATLTGVIISMLLMFLAVVL' A
#
# COMPACT_ATOMS: atom_id res chain seq x y z
N MET A 1 -4.32 -19.97 -23.22
CA MET A 1 -5.32 -19.24 -22.41
C MET A 1 -5.65 -17.94 -23.11
N PRO A 2 -6.91 -17.49 -23.12
CA PRO A 2 -7.25 -16.17 -23.65
C PRO A 2 -6.51 -15.08 -22.85
N ILE A 3 -6.13 -13.99 -23.52
CA ILE A 3 -5.33 -12.89 -22.94
C ILE A 3 -5.98 -12.32 -21.67
N ASN A 4 -7.32 -12.23 -21.67
CA ASN A 4 -8.12 -11.72 -20.54
C ASN A 4 -7.95 -12.57 -19.29
N VAL A 5 -7.87 -13.90 -19.43
CA VAL A 5 -7.65 -14.82 -18.30
C VAL A 5 -6.24 -14.66 -17.73
N ILE A 6 -5.23 -14.47 -18.59
CA ILE A 6 -3.85 -14.22 -18.15
C ILE A 6 -3.79 -12.90 -17.38
N LEU A 7 -4.37 -11.82 -17.93
CA LEU A 7 -4.45 -10.53 -17.27
C LEU A 7 -5.18 -10.61 -15.93
N MET A 8 -6.29 -11.34 -15.87
CA MET A 8 -7.07 -11.51 -14.65
C MET A 8 -6.31 -12.27 -13.55
N LEU A 9 -5.55 -13.31 -13.90
CA LEU A 9 -4.70 -14.04 -12.95
C LEU A 9 -3.55 -13.15 -12.42
N VAL A 10 -2.89 -12.42 -13.30
CA VAL A 10 -1.80 -11.51 -12.92
C VAL A 10 -2.33 -10.35 -12.06
N ALA A 11 -3.41 -9.71 -12.50
CA ALA A 11 -4.04 -8.59 -11.80
C ALA A 11 -4.59 -9.03 -10.44
N GLY A 12 -5.24 -10.21 -10.37
CA GLY A 12 -5.70 -10.82 -9.13
C GLY A 12 -4.57 -11.04 -8.14
N THR A 13 -3.52 -11.71 -8.57
CA THR A 13 -2.36 -11.99 -7.71
C THR A 13 -1.70 -10.70 -7.22
N LEU A 14 -1.51 -9.72 -8.12
CA LEU A 14 -0.93 -8.43 -7.78
C LEU A 14 -1.80 -7.65 -6.79
N PHE A 15 -3.13 -7.69 -6.96
CA PHE A 15 -4.08 -7.05 -6.05
C PHE A 15 -4.00 -7.64 -4.65
N PHE A 16 -4.01 -8.97 -4.54
CA PHE A 16 -3.92 -9.65 -3.24
C PHE A 16 -2.60 -9.35 -2.52
N ILE A 17 -1.46 -9.44 -3.22
CA ILE A 17 -0.15 -9.16 -2.63
C ILE A 17 -0.05 -7.69 -2.22
N SER A 18 -0.47 -6.76 -3.08
CA SER A 18 -0.40 -5.32 -2.78
C SER A 18 -1.30 -4.95 -1.61
N THR A 19 -2.51 -5.51 -1.54
CA THR A 19 -3.46 -5.27 -0.46
C THR A 19 -2.96 -5.85 0.86
N ALA A 20 -2.46 -7.09 0.85
CA ALA A 20 -1.87 -7.71 2.05
C ALA A 20 -0.65 -6.91 2.54
N ALA A 21 0.22 -6.47 1.64
CA ALA A 21 1.36 -5.63 1.96
C ALA A 21 0.94 -4.26 2.51
N HIS A 22 -0.13 -3.65 1.96
CA HIS A 22 -0.67 -2.38 2.43
C HIS A 22 -1.22 -2.51 3.86
N ILE A 23 -2.02 -3.55 4.12
CA ILE A 23 -2.55 -3.85 5.46
C ILE A 23 -1.41 -4.13 6.42
N TYR A 24 -0.41 -4.92 6.01
CA TYR A 24 0.77 -5.19 6.82
C TYR A 24 1.54 -3.91 7.16
N ALA A 25 1.74 -3.00 6.19
CA ALA A 25 2.36 -1.70 6.44
C ALA A 25 1.53 -0.87 7.45
N LYS A 26 0.20 -0.83 7.27
CA LYS A 26 -0.74 -0.15 8.18
C LYS A 26 -0.73 -0.70 9.61
N VAL A 27 -0.63 -2.01 9.80
CA VAL A 27 -0.69 -2.62 11.14
C VAL A 27 0.68 -2.64 11.81
N ARG A 28 1.73 -2.96 11.05
CA ARG A 28 3.06 -3.23 11.62
C ARG A 28 3.98 -2.01 11.63
N LEU A 29 3.86 -1.14 10.63
CA LEU A 29 4.73 0.03 10.48
C LEU A 29 4.06 1.32 10.95
N ARG A 30 2.77 1.30 11.32
CA ARG A 30 2.12 2.45 11.94
C ARG A 30 2.86 2.78 13.23
N PRO A 31 3.44 3.99 13.37
CA PRO A 31 3.99 4.43 14.64
C PRO A 31 2.87 4.36 15.69
N ARG A 32 3.11 3.65 16.80
CA ARG A 32 2.18 3.62 17.93
C ARG A 32 2.36 4.94 18.67
N ASP A 33 1.26 5.65 18.89
CA ASP A 33 1.19 6.92 19.65
C ASP A 33 1.53 6.77 21.14
N ASP A 34 1.97 5.59 21.60
CA ASP A 34 1.95 5.17 23.01
C ASP A 34 3.31 5.25 23.73
N SER A 35 4.24 6.06 23.25
CA SER A 35 5.40 6.45 24.07
C SER A 35 5.85 7.85 23.73
N ASP A 36 5.55 8.80 24.62
CA ASP A 36 6.16 10.14 24.70
C ASP A 36 5.91 11.11 23.52
N LEU A 37 4.95 10.82 22.63
CA LEU A 37 4.67 11.65 21.43
C LEU A 37 3.60 12.73 21.63
N ASP A 38 2.82 12.68 22.72
CA ASP A 38 1.76 13.68 22.97
C ASP A 38 2.31 15.04 23.44
N GLU A 39 3.59 15.14 23.80
CA GLU A 39 4.14 16.37 24.41
C GLU A 39 5.31 17.01 23.62
N TYR A 40 5.69 16.47 22.45
CA TYR A 40 6.84 17.00 21.71
C TYR A 40 6.58 17.14 20.19
N TYR A 41 6.24 18.38 19.81
CA TYR A 41 6.44 19.02 18.50
C TYR A 41 5.68 18.48 17.28
N HIS A 42 4.53 19.11 17.00
CA HIS A 42 3.93 19.17 15.66
C HIS A 42 4.88 19.71 14.56
N GLU A 43 5.99 20.37 14.91
CA GLU A 43 6.93 20.97 13.95
C GLU A 43 7.98 19.99 13.39
N PHE A 44 8.08 18.75 13.90
CA PHE A 44 9.05 17.75 13.42
C PHE A 44 8.43 16.45 12.89
N GLU A 45 7.12 16.40 12.70
CA GLU A 45 6.39 15.24 12.15
C GLU A 45 6.95 14.79 10.78
N ASP A 46 7.40 15.74 9.95
CA ASP A 46 8.02 15.48 8.63
C ASP A 46 9.45 14.91 8.72
N HIS A 47 10.09 14.94 9.89
CA HIS A 47 11.47 14.49 10.10
C HIS A 47 11.61 13.21 10.92
N HIS A 48 10.52 12.59 11.35
CA HIS A 48 10.59 11.26 11.97
C HIS A 48 10.88 10.19 10.91
N PRO A 49 12.07 9.55 10.92
CA PRO A 49 12.45 8.57 9.90
C PRO A 49 11.52 7.36 9.86
N GLY A 50 10.87 7.04 11.00
CA GLY A 50 9.84 6.00 11.09
C GLY A 50 8.56 6.34 10.32
N LEU A 51 8.07 7.59 10.44
CA LEU A 51 6.87 8.07 9.74
C LEU A 51 7.13 8.21 8.23
N ALA A 52 8.30 8.73 7.85
CA ALA A 52 8.71 8.82 6.44
C ALA A 52 8.74 7.42 5.78
N ARG A 53 9.34 6.43 6.47
CA ARG A 53 9.38 5.04 5.98
C ARG A 53 7.97 4.45 5.90
N TYR A 54 7.13 4.65 6.92
CA TYR A 54 5.73 4.22 6.91
C TYR A 54 4.96 4.77 5.70
N ASN A 55 5.10 6.07 5.44
CA ASN A 55 4.42 6.75 4.33
C ASN A 55 4.90 6.24 2.97
N VAL A 56 6.20 6.00 2.78
CA VAL A 56 6.73 5.44 1.53
C VAL A 56 6.17 4.04 1.27
N TRP A 57 6.17 3.16 2.27
CA TRP A 57 5.60 1.81 2.14
C TRP A 57 4.10 1.83 1.88
N CYS A 58 3.35 2.68 2.58
CA CYS A 58 1.92 2.85 2.35
C CYS A 58 1.62 3.36 0.95
N ARG A 59 2.36 4.37 0.46
CA ARG A 59 2.17 4.91 -0.90
C ARG A 59 2.50 3.86 -1.97
N ALA A 60 3.62 3.15 -1.84
CA ALA A 60 4.04 2.13 -2.81
C ALA A 60 3.06 0.96 -2.89
N THR A 61 2.55 0.50 -1.75
CA THR A 61 1.55 -0.58 -1.73
C THR A 61 0.19 -0.11 -2.25
N LEU A 62 -0.20 1.14 -1.95
CA LEU A 62 -1.43 1.74 -2.49
C LEU A 62 -1.35 1.89 -4.02
N THR A 63 -0.23 2.37 -4.57
CA THR A 63 -0.06 2.46 -6.02
C THR A 63 -0.09 1.08 -6.67
N GLY A 64 0.48 0.05 -6.03
CA GLY A 64 0.34 -1.34 -6.47
C GLY A 64 -1.11 -1.81 -6.54
N VAL A 65 -1.93 -1.50 -5.51
CA VAL A 65 -3.37 -1.78 -5.51
C VAL A 65 -4.06 -1.07 -6.69
N ILE A 66 -3.81 0.22 -6.90
CA ILE A 66 -4.43 0.99 -7.99
C ILE A 66 -4.06 0.39 -9.35
N ILE A 67 -2.78 0.07 -9.59
CA ILE A 67 -2.31 -0.55 -10.83
C ILE A 67 -3.02 -1.90 -11.05
N SER A 68 -3.13 -2.72 -10.01
CA SER A 68 -3.81 -4.01 -10.12
C SER A 68 -5.31 -3.88 -10.42
N MET A 69 -6.00 -2.86 -9.88
CA MET A 69 -7.39 -2.56 -10.21
C MET A 69 -7.53 -2.12 -11.67
N LEU A 70 -6.62 -1.28 -12.17
CA LEU A 70 -6.62 -0.86 -13.58
C LEU A 70 -6.38 -2.06 -14.53
N LEU A 71 -5.49 -2.98 -14.17
CA LEU A 71 -5.26 -4.21 -14.93
C LEU A 71 -6.48 -5.14 -14.92
N MET A 72 -7.15 -5.30 -13.77
CA MET A 72 -8.41 -6.04 -13.69
C MET A 72 -9.48 -5.41 -14.58
N PHE A 73 -9.62 -4.09 -14.56
CA PHE A 73 -10.56 -3.38 -15.42
C PHE A 73 -10.27 -3.65 -16.91
N LEU A 74 -9.00 -3.56 -17.31
CA LEU A 74 -8.58 -3.87 -18.67
C LEU A 74 -8.93 -5.32 -19.07
N ALA A 75 -8.74 -6.27 -18.16
CA ALA A 75 -9.04 -7.69 -18.40
C ALA A 75 -10.54 -7.98 -18.60
N VAL A 76 -11.42 -7.15 -18.02
CA VAL A 76 -12.88 -7.27 -18.16
C VAL A 76 -13.40 -6.61 -19.44
N VAL A 77 -12.73 -5.54 -19.90
CA VAL A 77 -13.15 -4.77 -21.08
C VAL A 77 -12.61 -5.34 -22.39
N LEU A 78 -11.42 -5.94 -22.38
CA LEU A 78 -10.89 -6.75 -23.49
C LEU A 78 -11.60 -8.10 -23.58
#